data_AF-A0A2S6T0Y8-F1
#
_entry.id   AF-A0A2S6T0Y8-F1
#
_cell.length_a   1.000
_cell.length_b   1.000
_cell.length_c   1.000
_cell.angle_alpha   90.00
_cell.angle_beta   90.00
_cell.angle_gamma   90.00
#
_symmetry.space_group_name_H-M   'P 1'
#
loop_
_entity.id
_entity.type
_entity.pdbx_description
1 polymer ?
#
loop_
_entity_poly.entity_id
_entity_poly.type
_entity_poly.pdbx_seq_one_letter_code
_entity_poly.pdbx_strand_id
1 'polypeptide(L)' 'MYYWLTFVLGIVILTLSISNPFYNLTIKKYLKLAFIFHVIFRVFLLIIGILMVFLGLYFESMVNNV' A
#
# COMPACT_ATOMS: atom_id res chain seq x y z
N MET A 1 12.43 13.63 7.65
CA MET A 1 12.79 12.19 7.72
C MET A 1 11.57 11.28 7.85
N TYR A 2 10.65 11.52 8.78
CA TYR A 2 9.45 10.67 8.95
C TYR A 2 8.52 10.62 7.72
N TYR A 3 8.40 11.71 6.96
CA TYR A 3 7.60 11.76 5.72
C TYR A 3 8.13 10.85 4.61
N TRP A 4 9.45 10.72 4.49
CA TRP A 4 10.08 9.75 3.58
C TRP A 4 9.74 8.31 3.98
N LEU A 5 9.64 8.03 5.27
CA LEU A 5 9.25 6.71 5.76
C LEU A 5 7.78 6.41 5.43
N THR A 6 6.87 7.37 5.56
CA THR A 6 5.46 7.23 5.12
C THR A 6 5.35 7.05 3.61
N PHE A 7 6.15 7.76 2.82
CA PHE A 7 6.20 7.63 1.38
C PHE A 7 6.67 6.23 0.95
N VAL A 8 7.79 5.76 1.52
CA VAL A 8 8.34 4.42 1.24
C VAL A 8 7.37 3.31 1.69
N LEU A 9 6.73 3.45 2.85
CA LEU A 9 5.69 2.51 3.28
C LEU A 9 4.50 2.48 2.31
N GLY A 10 4.06 3.64 1.81
CA GLY A 10 3.03 3.73 0.79
C GLY A 10 3.39 2.97 -0.48
N ILE A 11 4.63 3.10 -0.96
CA ILE A 11 5.14 2.37 -2.14
C ILE A 11 5.17 0.87 -1.89
N VAL A 12 5.64 0.42 -0.72
CA VAL A 12 5.67 -1.00 -0.36
C VAL A 12 4.25 -1.59 -0.36
N ILE A 13 3.29 -0.88 0.23
CA ILE A 13 1.87 -1.29 0.26
C ILE A 13 1.27 -1.32 -1.16
N LEU A 14 1.59 -0.34 -1.99
CA LEU A 14 1.20 -0.32 -3.41
C LEU A 14 1.76 -1.53 -4.16
N THR A 15 3.04 -1.84 -3.96
CA THR A 15 3.72 -2.95 -4.63
C THR A 15 3.13 -4.30 -4.20
N LEU A 16 2.78 -4.43 -2.91
CA LEU A 16 2.08 -5.60 -2.35
C LEU A 16 0.67 -5.76 -2.91
N SER A 17 -0.04 -4.64 -3.17
CA SER A 17 -1.39 -4.68 -3.75
C SER A 17 -1.40 -5.16 -5.22
N ILE A 18 -0.37 -4.79 -5.99
CA ILE A 18 -0.26 -5.10 -7.43
C ILE A 18 0.33 -6.50 -7.65
N SER A 19 1.37 -6.87 -6.89
CA SER A 19 2.15 -8.08 -7.17
C SER A 19 1.41 -9.36 -6.78
N ASN A 20 0.96 -10.13 -7.79
CA ASN A 20 0.39 -11.49 -7.63
C ASN A 20 1.28 -12.44 -6.83
N PRO A 21 2.60 -12.56 -7.10
CA PRO A 21 3.44 -13.50 -6.37
C PRO A 21 3.58 -13.15 -4.89
N PHE A 22 3.69 -11.86 -4.55
CA PHE A 22 3.74 -11.42 -3.14
C PHE A 22 2.44 -11.74 -2.42
N TYR A 23 1.28 -11.37 -2.98
CA TYR A 23 -0.01 -11.73 -2.39
C TYR A 23 -0.16 -13.25 -2.18
N ASN A 24 0.25 -14.03 -3.18
CA ASN A 24 0.18 -15.49 -3.15
C ASN A 24 1.06 -16.09 -2.04
N LEU A 25 2.20 -15.46 -1.73
CA LEU A 25 3.13 -15.87 -0.66
C LEU A 25 2.68 -15.42 0.74
N THR A 26 2.17 -14.19 0.92
CA THR A 26 1.80 -13.67 2.24
C THR A 26 0.36 -13.97 2.67
N ILE A 27 -0.62 -13.91 1.76
CA ILE A 27 -2.03 -13.95 2.15
C ILE A 27 -2.67 -15.29 1.80
N LYS A 28 -2.43 -15.81 0.60
CA LYS A 28 -3.08 -17.05 0.14
C LYS A 28 -2.67 -18.31 0.93
N LYS A 29 -1.50 -18.28 1.58
CA LYS A 29 -1.02 -19.35 2.47
C LYS A 29 -1.74 -19.39 3.82
N TYR A 30 -2.26 -18.25 4.30
CA TYR A 30 -2.87 -18.12 5.63
C TYR A 30 -4.39 -17.94 5.60
N LEU A 31 -4.95 -17.35 4.53
CA LEU A 31 -6.38 -17.09 4.40
C LEU A 31 -6.99 -17.90 3.25
N LYS A 32 -7.83 -18.90 3.59
CA LYS A 32 -8.78 -19.55 2.66
C LYS A 32 -9.95 -18.60 2.31
N LEU A 33 -9.64 -17.38 1.87
CA LEU A 33 -10.66 -16.42 1.45
C LEU A 33 -11.16 -16.76 0.05
N ALA A 34 -12.48 -16.69 -0.16
CA ALA A 34 -13.07 -16.86 -1.49
C ALA A 34 -12.50 -15.82 -2.46
N PHE A 35 -12.38 -16.18 -3.73
CA PHE A 35 -11.75 -15.37 -4.79
C PHE A 35 -12.30 -13.92 -4.84
N ILE A 36 -13.59 -13.72 -4.60
CA ILE A 36 -14.23 -12.39 -4.56
C ILE A 36 -13.64 -11.50 -3.46
N PHE A 37 -13.45 -12.03 -2.24
CA PHE A 37 -12.91 -11.27 -1.11
C PHE A 37 -11.43 -10.93 -1.29
N HIS A 38 -10.70 -11.80 -1.99
CA HIS A 38 -9.30 -11.60 -2.33
C HIS A 38 -9.11 -10.38 -3.25
N VAL A 39 -9.98 -10.23 -4.26
CA VAL A 39 -9.98 -9.08 -5.18
C VAL A 39 -10.37 -7.80 -4.45
N ILE A 40 -11.41 -7.84 -3.62
CA ILE A 40 -11.85 -6.66 -2.83
C ILE A 40 -10.72 -6.19 -1.90
N PHE A 41 -10.07 -7.12 -1.19
CA PHE A 41 -8.95 -6.78 -0.30
C PHE A 41 -7.77 -6.15 -1.05
N ARG A 42 -7.48 -6.60 -2.27
CA ARG A 42 -6.46 -5.99 -3.12
C ARG A 42 -6.80 -4.57 -3.52
N VAL A 43 -8.03 -4.33 -3.98
CA VAL A 43 -8.49 -3.00 -4.36
C VAL A 43 -8.41 -2.05 -3.16
N PHE A 44 -8.80 -2.54 -1.97
CA PHE A 44 -8.68 -1.78 -0.73
C PHE A 44 -7.23 -1.42 -0.37
N LEU A 45 -6.31 -2.40 -0.43
CA LEU A 45 -4.87 -2.18 -0.23
C LEU A 45 -4.28 -1.18 -1.24
N LEU A 46 -4.74 -1.24 -2.50
CA LEU A 46 -4.29 -0.34 -3.56
C LEU A 46 -4.70 1.10 -3.27
N ILE A 47 -5.96 1.32 -2.88
CA ILE A 47 -6.47 2.65 -2.48
C ILE A 47 -5.67 3.18 -1.28
N ILE A 48 -5.41 2.34 -0.26
CA ILE A 48 -4.61 2.74 0.91
C ILE A 48 -3.18 3.10 0.53
N GLY A 49 -2.54 2.29 -0.32
CA GLY A 49 -1.17 2.54 -0.79
C GLY A 49 -1.07 3.88 -1.52
N ILE A 50 -2.02 4.17 -2.42
CA ILE A 50 -2.11 5.46 -3.11
C ILE A 50 -2.27 6.60 -2.12
N LEU A 51 -3.20 6.50 -1.17
CA LEU A 51 -3.43 7.53 -0.16
C LEU A 51 -2.17 7.78 0.69
N MET A 52 -1.45 6.74 1.09
CA MET A 52 -0.22 6.87 1.86
C MET A 52 0.91 7.55 1.08
N VAL A 53 1.05 7.24 -0.21
CA VAL A 53 2.03 7.91 -1.09
C VAL A 53 1.73 9.40 -1.20
N PHE A 54 0.48 9.76 -1.48
CA PHE A 54 0.08 11.17 -1.56
C PHE A 54 0.22 11.90 -0.21
N LEU A 55 -0.10 11.24 0.90
CA LEU A 55 0.12 11.80 2.24
C LEU A 55 1.60 12.03 2.53
N GLY A 56 2.48 11.08 2.18
CA GLY A 56 3.92 11.23 2.34
C GLY A 56 4.48 12.44 1.57
N LEU A 57 4.08 12.58 0.30
CA LEU A 57 4.45 13.72 -0.55
C LEU A 57 3.86 15.04 -0.04
N TYR A 58 2.61 15.02 0.46
CA TYR A 58 1.98 16.20 1.03
C TYR A 58 2.72 16.70 2.27
N PHE A 59 3.10 15.79 3.17
CA PHE A 59 3.89 16.14 4.36
C PHE A 59 5.29 16.64 4.00
N GLU A 60 5.93 16.06 2.99
CA GLU A 60 7.20 16.58 2.47
C GLU A 60 7.03 18.01 1.95
N SER A 61 6.01 18.25 1.11
CA SER A 61 5.72 19.56 0.55
C SER A 61 5.42 20.60 1.62
N MET A 62 4.68 20.24 2.67
CA MET A 62 4.40 21.11 3.83
C MET A 62 5.66 21.51 4.59
N VAL A 63 6.62 20.59 4.74
CA VAL A 63 7.86 20.87 5.49
C VAL A 63 8.86 21.67 4.66
N ASN A 64 8.90 21.48 3.34
CA ASN A 64 9.88 22.14 2.46
C ASN A 64 9.41 23.50 1.89
N ASN A 65 8.11 23.80 1.90
CA ASN A 65 7.55 25.10 1.46
C ASN A 65 7.30 26.09 2.61
N VAL A 66 7.76 25.79 3.82
CA VAL A 66 7.82 26.70 4.99
C VAL A 66 9.28 27.09 5.20
#